data_AF-A0A2V5MG25-F1
#
_entry.id   AF-A0A2V5MG25-F1
#
_cell.length_a   1.000
_cell.length_b   1.000
_cell.length_c   1.000
_cell.angle_alpha   90.00
_cell.angle_beta   90.00
_cell.angle_gamma   90.00
#
_symmetry.space_group_name_H-M   'P 1'
#
loop_
_entity.id
_entity.type
_entity.pdbx_description
1 polymer ?
#
loop_
_entity_poly.entity_id
_entity_poly.type
_entity_poly.pdbx_seq_one_letter_code
_entity_poly.pdbx_strand_id
1 'polypeptide(L)'
;IAHDYAKNLLSTVGPDGLLVTQDWQVVSPMFYVQEIEHRRRDAKVIDLNLLRRSWYFDYLRRAHPDLIERSREKIDRFVDLLKQWERDPGAFAGNELLTQTISEAFFEMVRSIVTQERSVAPAYITNDLLAGDTSNGQATKWITQNYQLVPQGLVFELATDSTFHDSPEPQLQTRGLADGTLEFENDDVVKLKVLPTYATMLINRGRYLALFNQHERAIVAFKEALALDPRLTAAREGLAESTAKLRTP
;
A
#
# COMPACT_ATOMS: atom_id res chain seq x y z
N ILE A 1 -12.49 -14.44 -2.19
CA ILE A 1 -12.00 -13.22 -1.49
C ILE A 1 -10.53 -12.96 -1.71
N ALA A 2 -9.60 -13.73 -1.10
CA ALA A 2 -8.16 -13.40 -1.14
C ALA A 2 -7.59 -13.24 -2.56
N HIS A 3 -7.98 -14.12 -3.49
CA HIS A 3 -7.58 -14.04 -4.90
C HIS A 3 -8.07 -12.76 -5.60
N ASP A 4 -9.34 -12.42 -5.42
CA ASP A 4 -9.93 -11.21 -6.00
C ASP A 4 -9.31 -9.96 -5.38
N TYR A 5 -8.98 -10.00 -4.07
CA TYR A 5 -8.28 -8.91 -3.39
C TYR A 5 -6.89 -8.65 -3.98
N ALA A 6 -6.06 -9.69 -4.14
CA ALA A 6 -4.75 -9.56 -4.78
C ALA A 6 -4.87 -9.06 -6.23
N LYS A 7 -5.86 -9.57 -7.00
CA LYS A 7 -6.11 -9.09 -8.36
C LYS A 7 -6.54 -7.64 -8.42
N ASN A 8 -7.41 -7.19 -7.52
CA ASN A 8 -7.89 -5.81 -7.46
C ASN A 8 -6.78 -4.83 -7.06
N LEU A 9 -5.86 -5.25 -6.18
CA LEU A 9 -4.67 -4.46 -5.83
C LEU A 9 -3.69 -4.41 -7.02
N LEU A 10 -3.41 -5.55 -7.65
CA LEU A 10 -2.47 -5.61 -8.77
C LEU A 10 -3.02 -4.95 -10.04
N SER A 11 -4.33 -4.88 -10.25
CA SER A 11 -4.90 -4.30 -11.47
C SER A 11 -4.61 -2.81 -11.64
N THR A 12 -4.27 -2.10 -10.55
CA THR A 12 -3.92 -0.67 -10.60
C THR A 12 -2.43 -0.40 -10.62
N VAL A 13 -1.60 -1.35 -10.17
CA VAL A 13 -0.15 -1.23 -10.22
C VAL A 13 0.28 -1.23 -11.68
N GLY A 14 0.88 -0.13 -12.14
CA GLY A 14 1.43 0.00 -13.50
C GLY A 14 2.52 -1.03 -13.81
N PRO A 15 2.92 -1.18 -15.09
CA PRO A 15 4.01 -2.08 -15.49
C PRO A 15 5.30 -1.80 -14.70
N ASP A 16 5.94 -2.86 -14.22
CA ASP A 16 7.19 -2.82 -13.42
C ASP A 16 7.09 -2.00 -12.12
N GLY A 17 5.87 -1.64 -11.71
CA GLY A 17 5.60 -0.74 -10.60
C GLY A 17 5.92 -1.36 -9.24
N LEU A 18 6.32 -0.50 -8.30
CA LEU A 18 6.59 -0.86 -6.92
C LEU A 18 5.32 -0.71 -6.07
N LEU A 19 4.94 -1.73 -5.33
CA LEU A 19 3.93 -1.66 -4.27
C LEU A 19 4.59 -1.90 -2.91
N VAL A 20 4.55 -0.91 -2.03
CA VAL A 20 5.02 -1.03 -0.64
C VAL A 20 3.82 -1.21 0.29
N THR A 21 3.93 -2.16 1.22
CA THR A 21 2.89 -2.47 2.20
C THR A 21 3.52 -2.94 3.51
N GLN A 22 2.73 -3.06 4.56
CA GLN A 22 3.06 -3.81 5.78
C GLN A 22 1.93 -4.78 6.17
N ASP A 23 0.97 -4.99 5.28
CA ASP A 23 -0.21 -5.82 5.52
C ASP A 23 -0.03 -7.23 4.96
N TRP A 24 0.03 -8.21 5.85
CA TRP A 24 0.11 -9.62 5.47
C TRP A 24 -1.09 -10.09 4.64
N GLN A 25 -2.26 -9.47 4.79
CA GLN A 25 -3.44 -9.77 3.99
C GLN A 25 -3.28 -9.33 2.52
N VAL A 26 -2.31 -8.46 2.23
CA VAL A 26 -1.90 -8.08 0.87
C VAL A 26 -0.83 -9.04 0.35
N VAL A 27 0.25 -9.22 1.11
CA VAL A 27 1.47 -9.91 0.66
C VAL A 27 1.25 -11.40 0.45
N SER A 28 0.53 -12.06 1.38
CA SER A 28 0.32 -13.51 1.31
C SER A 28 -0.43 -13.99 0.05
N PRO A 29 -1.58 -13.42 -0.36
CA PRO A 29 -2.20 -13.81 -1.61
C PRO A 29 -1.43 -13.35 -2.84
N MET A 30 -0.65 -12.26 -2.75
CA MET A 30 0.19 -11.81 -3.86
C MET A 30 1.32 -12.80 -4.18
N PHE A 31 1.96 -13.40 -3.17
CA PHE A 31 2.91 -14.49 -3.41
C PHE A 31 2.28 -15.64 -4.18
N TYR A 32 1.05 -16.04 -3.86
CA TYR A 32 0.38 -17.09 -4.62
C TYR A 32 0.14 -16.68 -6.08
N VAL A 33 -0.40 -15.48 -6.31
CA VAL A 33 -0.69 -14.97 -7.66
C VAL A 33 0.58 -14.81 -8.50
N GLN A 34 1.68 -14.36 -7.91
CA GLN A 34 2.94 -14.13 -8.63
C GLN A 34 3.78 -15.40 -8.78
N GLU A 35 3.95 -16.18 -7.72
CA GLU A 35 4.86 -17.32 -7.72
C GLU A 35 4.23 -18.60 -8.25
N ILE A 36 2.94 -18.83 -7.98
CA ILE A 36 2.23 -20.05 -8.40
C ILE A 36 1.45 -19.84 -9.69
N GLU A 37 0.68 -18.75 -9.80
CA GLU A 37 -0.11 -18.48 -11.02
C GLU A 37 0.67 -17.73 -12.09
N HIS A 38 1.88 -17.26 -11.78
CA HIS A 38 2.77 -16.55 -12.70
C HIS A 38 2.17 -15.28 -13.30
N ARG A 39 1.28 -14.61 -12.54
CA ARG A 39 0.62 -13.38 -12.96
C ARG A 39 1.28 -12.16 -12.36
N ARG A 40 1.41 -11.10 -13.15
CA ARG A 40 1.96 -9.80 -12.73
C ARG A 40 3.29 -9.91 -11.98
N ARG A 41 4.18 -10.78 -12.46
CA ARG A 41 5.55 -10.92 -11.94
C ARG A 41 6.41 -9.67 -12.17
N ASP A 42 5.97 -8.78 -13.07
CA ASP A 42 6.55 -7.45 -13.26
C ASP A 42 6.34 -6.54 -12.06
N ALA A 43 5.20 -6.63 -11.38
CA ALA A 43 4.92 -5.82 -10.21
C ALA A 43 5.82 -6.24 -9.04
N LYS A 44 6.51 -5.27 -8.43
CA LYS A 44 7.42 -5.51 -7.31
C LYS A 44 6.67 -5.24 -6.02
N VAL A 45 6.36 -6.27 -5.25
CA VAL A 45 5.62 -6.13 -4.00
C VAL A 45 6.59 -6.29 -2.82
N ILE A 46 6.70 -5.24 -2.00
CA ILE A 46 7.60 -5.19 -0.84
C ILE A 46 6.79 -5.04 0.45
N ASP A 47 7.03 -5.95 1.39
CA ASP A 47 6.55 -5.85 2.77
C ASP A 47 7.63 -5.26 3.68
N LEU A 48 7.36 -4.11 4.31
CA LEU A 48 8.28 -3.46 5.24
C LEU A 48 8.62 -4.34 6.45
N ASN A 49 7.71 -5.21 6.88
CA ASN A 49 7.97 -6.15 7.97
C ASN A 49 8.87 -7.30 7.53
N LEU A 50 8.70 -7.81 6.31
CA LEU A 50 9.59 -8.85 5.77
C LEU A 50 10.99 -8.33 5.46
N LEU A 51 11.13 -7.03 5.15
CA LEU A 51 12.45 -6.39 5.06
C LEU A 51 13.26 -6.50 6.37
N ARG A 52 12.66 -6.88 7.51
CA ARG A 52 13.37 -7.16 8.76
C ARG A 52 13.82 -8.62 8.90
N ARG A 53 13.83 -9.38 7.80
CA ARG A 53 14.27 -10.78 7.76
C ARG A 53 15.27 -10.96 6.63
N SER A 54 16.48 -11.42 6.95
CA SER A 54 17.56 -11.49 5.95
C SER A 54 17.23 -12.40 4.76
N TRP A 55 16.48 -13.49 4.98
CA TRP A 55 16.03 -14.41 3.93
C TRP A 55 15.17 -13.73 2.86
N TYR A 56 14.46 -12.65 3.21
CA TYR A 56 13.59 -11.96 2.27
C TYR A 56 14.40 -11.27 1.17
N PHE A 57 15.61 -10.80 1.47
CA PHE A 57 16.52 -10.26 0.46
C PHE A 57 17.05 -11.33 -0.49
N ASP A 58 17.19 -12.58 -0.04
CA ASP A 58 17.53 -13.69 -0.95
C ASP A 58 16.37 -14.05 -1.88
N TYR A 59 15.13 -13.87 -1.42
CA TYR A 59 13.95 -13.92 -2.30
C TYR A 59 13.96 -12.76 -3.30
N LEU A 60 14.09 -11.51 -2.84
CA LEU A 60 14.07 -10.33 -3.70
C LEU A 60 15.21 -10.35 -4.75
N ARG A 61 16.41 -10.83 -4.41
CA ARG A 61 17.51 -11.04 -5.38
C ARG A 61 17.15 -11.99 -6.53
N ARG A 62 16.30 -12.97 -6.27
CA ARG A 62 15.85 -13.95 -7.28
C ARG A 62 14.65 -13.41 -8.07
N ALA A 63 13.68 -12.81 -7.40
CA ALA A 63 12.45 -12.34 -8.00
C ALA A 63 12.61 -11.01 -8.77
N HIS A 64 13.37 -10.07 -8.20
CA HIS A 64 13.53 -8.69 -8.69
C HIS A 64 15.01 -8.23 -8.56
N PRO A 65 15.95 -8.85 -9.32
CA PRO A 65 17.37 -8.51 -9.22
C PRO A 65 17.66 -7.04 -9.55
N ASP A 66 16.85 -6.43 -10.41
CA ASP A 66 16.97 -5.04 -10.84
C ASP A 66 16.66 -4.05 -9.70
N LEU A 67 15.65 -4.35 -8.88
CA LEU A 67 15.32 -3.62 -7.65
C LEU A 67 16.47 -3.68 -6.66
N ILE A 68 17.07 -4.87 -6.47
CA ILE A 68 18.22 -5.02 -5.60
C ILE A 68 19.43 -4.22 -6.11
N GLU A 69 19.69 -4.26 -7.43
CA GLU A 69 20.84 -3.56 -8.01
C GLU A 69 20.74 -2.03 -7.81
N ARG A 70 19.57 -1.44 -8.08
CA ARG A 70 19.39 0.03 -7.99
C ARG A 70 19.60 0.60 -6.58
N SER A 71 19.39 -0.23 -5.55
CA SER A 71 19.56 0.16 -4.14
C SER A 71 20.64 -0.65 -3.41
N ARG A 72 21.53 -1.32 -4.15
CA ARG A 72 22.50 -2.31 -3.65
C ARG A 72 23.29 -1.83 -2.45
N GLU A 73 23.88 -0.64 -2.53
CA GLU A 73 24.73 -0.10 -1.47
C GLU A 73 23.97 0.03 -0.13
N LYS A 74 22.73 0.52 -0.17
CA LYS A 74 21.91 0.70 1.04
C LYS A 74 21.35 -0.63 1.55
N ILE A 75 20.96 -1.51 0.63
CA ILE A 75 20.49 -2.86 0.95
C ILE A 75 21.59 -3.67 1.62
N ASP A 76 22.79 -3.76 1.02
CA ASP A 76 23.87 -4.59 1.55
C ASP A 76 24.32 -4.08 2.94
N ARG A 77 24.44 -2.77 3.13
CA ARG A 77 24.71 -2.17 4.45
C ARG A 77 23.69 -2.58 5.50
N PHE A 78 22.39 -2.50 5.20
CA PHE A 78 21.36 -2.87 6.15
C PHE A 78 21.33 -4.40 6.40
N VAL A 79 21.48 -5.21 5.35
CA VAL A 79 21.49 -6.67 5.46
C VAL A 79 22.66 -7.18 6.31
N ASP A 80 23.84 -6.54 6.22
CA ASP A 80 24.99 -6.89 7.05
C ASP A 80 24.74 -6.60 8.54
N LEU A 81 24.08 -5.49 8.86
CA LEU A 81 23.66 -5.16 10.22
C LEU A 81 22.55 -6.10 10.70
N LEU A 82 21.59 -6.41 9.84
CA LEU A 82 20.49 -7.32 10.15
C LEU A 82 20.98 -8.74 10.46
N LYS A 83 21.95 -9.27 9.70
CA LYS A 83 22.55 -10.58 9.98
C LYS A 83 23.30 -10.61 11.31
N GLN A 84 23.96 -9.52 11.68
CA GLN A 84 24.57 -9.39 13.01
C GLN A 84 23.50 -9.40 14.11
N TRP A 85 22.42 -8.66 13.92
CA TRP A 85 21.29 -8.63 14.85
C TRP A 85 20.61 -9.99 14.98
N GLU A 86 20.35 -10.69 13.88
CA GLU A 86 19.74 -12.03 13.88
C GLU A 86 20.62 -13.08 14.58
N ARG A 87 21.95 -12.90 14.56
CA ARG A 87 22.91 -13.77 15.25
C ARG A 87 22.97 -13.51 16.75
N ASP A 88 22.92 -12.24 17.17
CA ASP A 88 22.95 -11.84 18.58
C ASP A 88 22.09 -10.59 18.82
N PRO A 89 20.77 -10.75 19.04
CA PRO A 89 19.89 -9.62 19.34
C PRO A 89 20.25 -8.91 20.66
N GLY A 90 20.90 -9.61 21.60
CA GLY A 90 21.27 -9.09 22.91
C GLY A 90 22.34 -8.00 22.82
N ALA A 91 23.29 -8.14 21.90
CA ALA A 91 24.30 -7.13 21.63
C ALA A 91 23.71 -5.77 21.20
N PHE A 92 22.55 -5.77 20.54
CA PHE A 92 21.86 -4.56 20.11
C PHE A 92 20.96 -4.00 21.21
N ALA A 93 20.24 -4.86 21.94
CA ALA A 93 19.31 -4.43 22.98
C ALA A 93 19.97 -3.59 24.08
N GLY A 94 21.24 -3.86 24.41
CA GLY A 94 22.03 -3.09 25.38
C GLY A 94 22.85 -1.94 24.79
N ASN A 95 22.75 -1.67 23.48
CA ASN A 95 23.61 -0.71 22.79
C ASN A 95 22.77 0.24 21.92
N GLU A 96 22.55 1.45 22.44
CA GLU A 96 21.77 2.50 21.78
C GLU A 96 22.36 2.89 20.42
N LEU A 97 23.68 2.98 20.30
CA LEU A 97 24.35 3.34 19.06
C LEU A 97 24.13 2.28 17.97
N LEU A 98 24.23 0.99 18.31
CA LEU A 98 23.95 -0.09 17.36
C LEU A 98 22.48 -0.13 16.94
N THR A 99 21.57 0.07 17.91
CA THR A 99 20.12 0.14 17.65
C THR A 99 19.77 1.31 16.74
N GLN A 100 20.36 2.48 16.97
CA GLN A 100 20.21 3.65 16.10
C GLN A 100 20.78 3.37 14.71
N THR A 101 21.99 2.79 14.63
CA THR A 101 22.68 2.51 13.37
C THR A 101 21.87 1.57 12.47
N ILE A 102 21.31 0.49 13.00
CA ILE A 102 20.47 -0.43 12.21
C ILE A 102 19.13 0.20 11.82
N SER A 103 18.55 1.03 12.68
CA SER A 103 17.29 1.75 12.39
C SER A 103 17.48 2.78 11.27
N GLU A 104 18.57 3.54 11.31
CA GLU A 104 18.94 4.49 10.25
C GLU A 104 19.25 3.75 8.94
N ALA A 105 19.97 2.64 8.99
CA ALA A 105 20.24 1.83 7.80
C ALA A 105 18.96 1.26 7.17
N PHE A 106 17.99 0.83 7.99
CA PHE A 106 16.68 0.38 7.51
C PHE A 106 15.93 1.51 6.80
N PHE A 107 15.86 2.68 7.44
CA PHE A 107 15.19 3.85 6.86
C PHE A 107 15.85 4.28 5.54
N GLU A 108 17.18 4.38 5.50
CA GLU A 108 17.94 4.73 4.30
C GLU A 108 17.76 3.73 3.16
N MET A 109 17.66 2.44 3.48
CA MET A 109 17.36 1.39 2.50
C MET A 109 15.95 1.56 1.93
N VAL A 110 14.92 1.71 2.76
CA VAL A 110 13.52 1.88 2.29
C VAL A 110 13.41 3.15 1.45
N ARG A 111 14.00 4.26 1.91
CA ARG A 111 14.07 5.52 1.17
C ARG A 111 14.72 5.33 -0.20
N SER A 112 15.86 4.65 -0.25
CA SER A 112 16.55 4.35 -1.51
C SER A 112 15.68 3.52 -2.45
N ILE A 113 15.06 2.44 -1.97
CA ILE A 113 14.20 1.59 -2.80
C ILE A 113 13.05 2.41 -3.40
N VAL A 114 12.31 3.15 -2.57
CA VAL A 114 11.17 3.95 -3.05
C VAL A 114 11.62 5.01 -4.06
N THR A 115 12.69 5.76 -3.77
CA THR A 115 13.19 6.79 -4.69
C THR A 115 13.68 6.21 -6.02
N GLN A 116 14.45 5.13 -5.98
CA GLN A 116 15.05 4.54 -7.19
C GLN A 116 13.99 3.84 -8.05
N GLU A 117 13.10 3.06 -7.46
CA GLU A 117 12.01 2.42 -8.22
C GLU A 117 11.07 3.46 -8.83
N ARG A 118 10.74 4.52 -8.08
CA ARG A 118 9.87 5.60 -8.57
C ARG A 118 10.46 6.38 -9.75
N SER A 119 11.79 6.36 -9.90
CA SER A 119 12.48 7.01 -11.01
C SER A 119 12.36 6.25 -12.34
N VAL A 120 12.01 4.95 -12.29
CA VAL A 120 11.92 4.09 -13.48
C VAL A 120 10.50 3.58 -13.75
N ALA A 121 9.66 3.46 -12.73
CA ALA A 121 8.27 3.02 -12.83
C ALA A 121 7.41 3.71 -11.76
N PRO A 122 6.06 3.67 -11.87
CA PRO A 122 5.19 4.17 -10.80
C PRO A 122 5.42 3.40 -9.48
N ALA A 123 5.31 4.10 -8.36
CA ALA A 123 5.39 3.50 -7.04
C ALA A 123 4.10 3.78 -6.26
N TYR A 124 3.72 2.82 -5.45
CA TYR A 124 2.44 2.77 -4.75
C TYR A 124 2.63 2.37 -3.30
N ILE A 125 1.69 2.79 -2.46
CA ILE A 125 1.56 2.31 -1.08
C ILE A 125 0.14 1.86 -0.79
N THR A 126 -0.02 0.91 0.11
CA THR A 126 -1.32 0.55 0.68
C THR A 126 -1.70 1.45 1.86
N ASN A 127 -2.99 1.53 2.17
CA ASN A 127 -3.53 2.42 3.21
C ASN A 127 -3.09 2.06 4.64
N ASP A 128 -2.75 0.80 4.91
CA ASP A 128 -2.22 0.34 6.20
C ASP A 128 -0.90 1.03 6.60
N LEU A 129 -0.13 1.55 5.63
CA LEU A 129 1.03 2.36 5.95
C LEU A 129 0.64 3.68 6.60
N LEU A 130 -0.56 4.21 6.35
CA LEU A 130 -1.02 5.49 6.92
C LEU A 130 -1.49 5.36 8.38
N ALA A 131 -1.66 4.13 8.88
CA ALA A 131 -1.88 3.91 10.29
C ALA A 131 -0.57 4.24 11.04
N GLY A 132 -0.65 5.05 12.09
CA GLY A 132 0.51 5.51 12.85
C GLY A 132 1.19 4.38 13.63
N ASP A 133 1.96 3.55 12.94
CA ASP A 133 2.83 2.55 13.54
C ASP A 133 4.16 3.20 13.98
N THR A 134 4.71 2.74 15.10
CA THR A 134 6.01 3.18 15.61
C THR A 134 7.16 2.48 14.92
N SER A 135 6.98 1.24 14.43
CA SER A 135 8.10 0.44 13.91
C SER A 135 8.59 0.90 12.53
N ASN A 136 7.65 1.23 11.63
CA ASN A 136 7.94 1.73 10.28
C ASN A 136 7.61 3.23 10.13
N GLY A 137 7.24 3.90 11.22
CA GLY A 137 6.71 5.26 11.21
C GLY A 137 7.62 6.30 10.56
N GLN A 138 8.95 6.16 10.67
CA GLN A 138 9.88 7.08 10.00
C GLN A 138 9.81 6.96 8.48
N ALA A 139 9.78 5.74 7.94
CA ALA A 139 9.67 5.48 6.51
C ALA A 139 8.33 5.97 5.95
N THR A 140 7.23 5.60 6.61
CA THR A 140 5.88 6.08 6.25
C THR A 140 5.82 7.61 6.25
N LYS A 141 6.26 8.24 7.34
CA LYS A 141 6.22 9.71 7.47
C LYS A 141 7.02 10.39 6.37
N TRP A 142 8.20 9.86 6.03
CA TRP A 142 8.97 10.37 4.92
C TRP A 142 8.21 10.24 3.59
N ILE A 143 7.59 9.10 3.30
CA ILE A 143 6.79 8.91 2.07
C ILE A 143 5.66 9.95 2.01
N THR A 144 4.86 10.09 3.05
CA THR A 144 3.69 10.99 3.05
C THR A 144 4.04 12.48 3.07
N GLN A 145 5.28 12.82 3.45
CA GLN A 145 5.80 14.19 3.38
C GLN A 145 6.43 14.55 2.03
N ASN A 146 6.86 13.55 1.24
CA ASN A 146 7.60 13.77 -0.02
C ASN A 146 6.77 13.48 -1.27
N TYR A 147 5.62 12.81 -1.13
CA TYR A 147 4.75 12.46 -2.25
C TYR A 147 3.29 12.83 -1.96
N GLN A 148 2.60 13.32 -2.98
CA GLN A 148 1.15 13.36 -2.97
C GLN A 148 0.60 11.94 -3.15
N LEU A 149 -0.35 11.56 -2.31
CA LEU A 149 -1.01 10.26 -2.39
C LEU A 149 -2.22 10.36 -3.33
N VAL A 150 -2.16 9.70 -4.48
CA VAL A 150 -3.23 9.67 -5.48
C VAL A 150 -3.97 8.33 -5.38
N PRO A 151 -5.25 8.28 -4.95
CA PRO A 151 -5.99 7.03 -4.83
C PRO A 151 -6.21 6.36 -6.19
N GLN A 152 -5.65 5.16 -6.35
CA GLN A 152 -5.70 4.34 -7.57
C GLN A 152 -6.22 2.94 -7.21
N GLY A 153 -7.54 2.72 -7.36
CA GLY A 153 -8.23 1.52 -6.87
C GLY A 153 -8.02 1.31 -5.39
N LEU A 154 -7.28 0.25 -5.00
CA LEU A 154 -7.06 -0.12 -3.60
C LEU A 154 -5.70 0.32 -3.04
N VAL A 155 -4.94 1.14 -3.78
CA VAL A 155 -3.63 1.67 -3.37
C VAL A 155 -3.55 3.18 -3.61
N PHE A 156 -2.51 3.83 -3.10
CA PHE A 156 -2.15 5.19 -3.45
C PHE A 156 -0.91 5.19 -4.34
N GLU A 157 -0.97 5.83 -5.49
CA GLU A 157 0.25 6.18 -6.24
C GLU A 157 0.97 7.34 -5.54
N LEU A 158 2.30 7.30 -5.59
CA LEU A 158 3.19 8.34 -5.09
C LEU A 158 3.49 9.35 -6.20
N ALA A 159 2.74 10.46 -6.24
CA ALA A 159 2.97 11.56 -7.18
C ALA A 159 3.97 12.60 -6.62
N THR A 160 4.77 13.21 -7.50
CA THR A 160 5.85 14.15 -7.13
C THR A 160 5.43 15.62 -7.14
N ASP A 161 4.22 15.90 -7.59
CA ASP A 161 3.60 17.22 -7.62
C ASP A 161 2.24 17.17 -6.92
N SER A 162 1.58 18.32 -6.81
CA SER A 162 0.26 18.46 -6.18
C SER A 162 -0.88 18.65 -7.17
N THR A 163 -0.64 18.42 -8.47
CA THR A 163 -1.65 18.61 -9.51
C THR A 163 -2.69 17.49 -9.50
N PHE A 164 -3.76 17.67 -10.28
CA PHE A 164 -4.74 16.61 -10.44
C PHE A 164 -4.17 15.50 -11.33
N HIS A 165 -4.06 14.30 -10.78
CA HIS A 165 -3.70 13.08 -11.49
C HIS A 165 -4.97 12.29 -11.72
N ASP A 166 -5.40 12.24 -12.98
CA ASP A 166 -6.60 11.48 -13.33
C ASP A 166 -6.32 9.98 -13.24
N SER A 167 -7.20 9.25 -12.56
CA SER A 167 -7.12 7.80 -12.39
C SER A 167 -8.39 7.15 -12.95
N PRO A 168 -8.27 6.10 -13.79
CA PRO A 168 -9.43 5.43 -14.37
C PRO A 168 -10.35 4.86 -13.29
N GLU A 169 -11.62 4.63 -13.64
CA GLU A 169 -12.55 4.00 -12.70
C GLU A 169 -12.12 2.56 -12.39
N PRO A 170 -12.02 2.18 -11.11
CA PRO A 170 -11.46 0.90 -10.74
C PRO A 170 -12.48 -0.22 -11.00
N GLN A 171 -12.07 -1.26 -11.73
CA GLN A 171 -12.91 -2.44 -11.98
C GLN A 171 -12.75 -3.46 -10.85
N LEU A 172 -13.26 -3.13 -9.67
CA LEU A 172 -13.11 -3.97 -8.47
C LEU A 172 -14.05 -5.18 -8.49
N GLN A 173 -13.49 -6.37 -8.35
CA GLN A 173 -14.25 -7.61 -8.14
C GLN A 173 -14.56 -7.80 -6.64
N THR A 174 -15.82 -7.60 -6.24
CA THR A 174 -16.26 -7.63 -4.83
C THR A 174 -17.19 -8.80 -4.51
N ARG A 175 -17.26 -9.82 -5.37
CA ARG A 175 -18.08 -11.01 -5.16
C ARG A 175 -17.81 -11.67 -3.81
N GLY A 176 -18.87 -11.95 -3.06
CA GLY A 176 -18.80 -12.51 -1.71
C GLY A 176 -18.25 -11.56 -0.64
N LEU A 177 -17.88 -10.31 -0.97
CA LEU A 177 -17.32 -9.38 0.01
C LEU A 177 -18.41 -8.63 0.80
N ALA A 178 -19.47 -8.20 0.10
CA ALA A 178 -20.57 -7.44 0.68
C ALA A 178 -21.94 -7.75 0.02
N ASP A 179 -22.01 -8.74 -0.87
CA ASP A 179 -23.22 -9.09 -1.64
C ASP A 179 -24.11 -10.14 -0.94
N GLY A 180 -23.73 -10.61 0.25
CA GLY A 180 -24.45 -11.63 1.02
C GLY A 180 -24.29 -13.05 0.50
N THR A 181 -23.46 -13.30 -0.53
CA THR A 181 -23.21 -14.66 -1.04
C THR A 181 -22.27 -15.46 -0.15
N LEU A 182 -21.45 -14.79 0.67
CA LEU A 182 -20.64 -15.37 1.73
C LEU A 182 -20.92 -14.64 3.05
N GLU A 183 -20.88 -15.40 4.14
CA GLU A 183 -20.99 -14.88 5.50
C GLU A 183 -19.66 -15.06 6.23
N PHE A 184 -19.31 -14.08 7.05
CA PHE A 184 -18.08 -14.08 7.85
C PHE A 184 -18.43 -13.82 9.31
N GLU A 185 -17.69 -14.43 10.22
CA GLU A 185 -17.78 -14.11 11.64
C GLU A 185 -17.31 -12.68 11.92
N ASN A 186 -17.76 -12.08 13.03
CA ASN A 186 -17.45 -10.68 13.32
C ASN A 186 -15.97 -10.39 13.57
N ASP A 187 -15.20 -11.40 13.96
CA ASP A 187 -13.76 -11.37 14.14
C ASP A 187 -12.96 -11.87 12.92
N ASP A 188 -13.64 -12.19 11.82
CA ASP A 188 -12.98 -12.62 10.59
C ASP A 188 -12.19 -11.47 9.96
N VAL A 189 -10.98 -11.80 9.47
CA VAL A 189 -10.07 -10.85 8.83
C VAL A 189 -10.70 -10.13 7.62
N VAL A 190 -11.65 -10.77 6.94
CA VAL A 190 -12.39 -10.15 5.83
C VAL A 190 -13.22 -8.98 6.35
N LYS A 191 -13.93 -9.15 7.46
CA LYS A 191 -14.70 -8.05 8.09
C LYS A 191 -13.80 -7.03 8.77
N LEU A 192 -12.72 -7.46 9.41
CA LEU A 192 -11.86 -6.59 10.21
C LEU A 192 -10.85 -5.77 9.39
N LYS A 193 -10.42 -6.27 8.22
CA LYS A 193 -9.35 -5.64 7.43
C LYS A 193 -9.67 -5.48 5.96
N VAL A 194 -10.12 -6.55 5.29
CA VAL A 194 -10.27 -6.53 3.82
C VAL A 194 -11.42 -5.60 3.41
N LEU A 195 -12.65 -5.83 3.88
CA LEU A 195 -13.80 -4.99 3.57
C LEU A 195 -13.59 -3.52 3.96
N PRO A 196 -13.07 -3.20 5.17
CA PRO A 196 -12.69 -1.82 5.52
C PRO A 196 -11.71 -1.18 4.54
N THR A 197 -10.73 -1.93 4.01
CA THR A 197 -9.77 -1.38 3.04
C THR A 197 -10.45 -0.93 1.76
N TYR A 198 -11.40 -1.71 1.22
CA TYR A 198 -12.19 -1.29 0.05
C TYR A 198 -12.99 -0.02 0.33
N ALA A 199 -13.72 0.00 1.45
CA ALA A 199 -14.52 1.15 1.86
C ALA A 199 -13.65 2.41 2.03
N THR A 200 -12.54 2.29 2.75
CA THR A 200 -11.60 3.40 2.98
C THR A 200 -11.00 3.92 1.68
N MET A 201 -10.58 3.05 0.77
CA MET A 201 -9.99 3.48 -0.49
C MET A 201 -11.01 4.15 -1.43
N LEU A 202 -12.26 3.68 -1.46
CA LEU A 202 -13.35 4.35 -2.18
C LEU A 202 -13.67 5.73 -1.58
N ILE A 203 -13.68 5.86 -0.25
CA ILE A 203 -13.83 7.16 0.43
C ILE A 203 -12.68 8.09 0.08
N ASN A 204 -11.44 7.59 0.10
CA ASN A 204 -10.25 8.38 -0.22
C ASN A 204 -10.27 8.85 -1.68
N ARG A 205 -10.69 7.98 -2.62
CA ARG A 205 -10.93 8.37 -4.02
C ARG A 205 -11.98 9.47 -4.12
N GLY A 206 -13.11 9.33 -3.45
CA GLY A 206 -14.16 10.35 -3.44
C GLY A 206 -13.68 11.71 -2.91
N ARG A 207 -12.92 11.71 -1.81
CA ARG A 207 -12.31 12.91 -1.23
C ARG A 207 -11.30 13.57 -2.16
N TYR A 208 -10.42 12.77 -2.78
CA TYR A 208 -9.45 13.26 -3.75
C TYR A 208 -10.14 13.93 -4.95
N LEU A 209 -11.14 13.27 -5.53
CA LEU A 209 -11.91 13.82 -6.65
C LEU A 209 -12.63 15.12 -6.26
N ALA A 210 -13.28 15.15 -5.08
CA ALA A 210 -13.94 16.35 -4.58
C ALA A 210 -12.98 17.52 -4.36
N LEU A 211 -11.76 17.26 -3.85
CA LEU A 211 -10.71 18.27 -3.67
C LEU A 211 -10.32 18.95 -5.00
N PHE A 212 -10.37 18.21 -6.11
CA PHE A 212 -10.09 18.70 -7.46
C PHE A 212 -11.36 19.07 -8.25
N ASN A 213 -12.47 19.33 -7.57
CA ASN A 213 -13.77 19.73 -8.14
C ASN A 213 -14.42 18.70 -9.09
N GLN A 214 -13.97 17.44 -9.07
CA GLN A 214 -14.56 16.34 -9.83
C GLN A 214 -15.76 15.74 -9.09
N HIS A 215 -16.75 16.57 -8.75
CA HIS A 215 -17.85 16.19 -7.87
C HIS A 215 -18.74 15.07 -8.42
N GLU A 216 -18.94 15.00 -9.75
CA GLU A 216 -19.72 13.90 -10.36
C GLU A 216 -19.08 12.53 -10.09
N ARG A 217 -17.76 12.43 -10.26
CA ARG A 217 -17.01 11.19 -10.00
C ARG A 217 -16.84 10.92 -8.51
N ALA A 218 -16.68 11.97 -7.71
CA ALA A 218 -16.65 11.84 -6.25
C ALA A 218 -17.93 11.18 -5.71
N ILE A 219 -19.09 11.61 -6.22
CA ILE A 219 -20.40 11.03 -5.88
C ILE A 219 -20.45 9.53 -6.19
N VAL A 220 -19.91 9.10 -7.33
CA VAL A 220 -19.86 7.67 -7.70
C VAL A 220 -19.03 6.89 -6.67
N ALA A 221 -17.80 7.34 -6.37
CA ALA A 221 -16.93 6.66 -5.41
C ALA A 221 -17.55 6.56 -4.01
N PHE A 222 -18.22 7.63 -3.52
CA PHE A 222 -18.91 7.58 -2.23
C PHE A 222 -20.12 6.63 -2.23
N LYS A 223 -20.87 6.54 -3.34
CA LYS A 223 -21.97 5.59 -3.48
C LYS A 223 -21.46 4.14 -3.48
N GLU A 224 -20.34 3.87 -4.15
CA GLU A 224 -19.71 2.55 -4.13
C GLU A 224 -19.26 2.16 -2.72
N ALA A 225 -18.67 3.10 -1.96
CA ALA A 225 -18.33 2.85 -0.55
C ALA A 225 -19.59 2.50 0.27
N LEU A 226 -20.69 3.23 0.08
CA LEU A 226 -21.95 2.98 0.79
C LEU A 226 -22.67 1.71 0.36
N ALA A 227 -22.40 1.21 -0.86
CA ALA A 227 -22.87 -0.10 -1.28
C ALA A 227 -22.17 -1.24 -0.52
N LEU A 228 -20.93 -1.02 -0.06
CA LEU A 228 -20.20 -1.97 0.79
C LEU A 228 -20.64 -1.90 2.26
N ASP A 229 -20.78 -0.69 2.81
CA ASP A 229 -21.37 -0.47 4.13
C ASP A 229 -22.18 0.84 4.16
N PRO A 230 -23.52 0.78 4.24
CA PRO A 230 -24.38 1.96 4.28
C PRO A 230 -24.16 2.87 5.49
N ARG A 231 -23.44 2.39 6.52
CA ARG A 231 -23.22 3.12 7.79
C ARG A 231 -21.97 4.00 7.74
N LEU A 232 -21.22 4.04 6.66
CA LEU A 232 -20.00 4.85 6.55
C LEU A 232 -20.33 6.35 6.57
N THR A 233 -20.12 7.00 7.72
CA THR A 233 -20.40 8.43 7.92
C THR A 233 -19.62 9.30 6.94
N ALA A 234 -18.31 9.07 6.80
CA ALA A 234 -17.45 9.82 5.90
C ALA A 234 -17.90 9.77 4.43
N ALA A 235 -18.45 8.63 3.98
CA ALA A 235 -18.98 8.52 2.63
C ALA A 235 -20.32 9.26 2.46
N ARG A 236 -21.20 9.23 3.47
CA ARG A 236 -22.46 9.98 3.47
C ARG A 236 -22.24 11.49 3.44
N GLU A 237 -21.31 11.98 4.25
CA GLU A 237 -20.91 13.39 4.30
C GLU A 237 -20.32 13.84 2.95
N GLY A 238 -19.32 13.12 2.43
CA GLY A 238 -18.70 13.45 1.14
C GLY A 238 -19.68 13.41 -0.04
N LEU A 239 -20.64 12.47 -0.01
CA LEU A 239 -21.73 12.40 -0.98
C LEU A 239 -22.64 13.64 -0.90
N ALA A 240 -23.05 14.04 0.30
CA ALA A 240 -23.91 15.20 0.51
C ALA A 240 -23.21 16.50 0.07
N GLU A 241 -21.95 16.69 0.46
CA GLU A 241 -21.13 17.85 0.09
C GLU A 241 -20.95 17.96 -1.43
N SER A 242 -20.54 16.87 -2.09
CA SER A 242 -20.34 16.87 -3.55
C SER A 242 -21.66 17.08 -4.31
N THR A 243 -22.77 16.54 -3.80
CA THR A 243 -24.09 16.77 -4.40
C THR A 243 -24.53 18.22 -4.26
N ALA A 244 -24.27 18.87 -3.11
CA ALA A 244 -24.59 20.28 -2.90
C ALA A 244 -23.79 21.19 -3.84
N LYS A 245 -22.51 20.87 -4.10
CA LYS A 245 -21.66 21.59 -5.05
C LYS A 245 -22.17 21.56 -6.48
N LEU A 246 -22.76 20.44 -6.94
CA LEU A 246 -23.36 20.37 -8.29
C LEU A 246 -24.72 21.08 -8.41
N ARG A 247 -25.41 21.30 -7.29
CA ARG A 247 -26.71 22.01 -7.27
C ARG A 247 -26.55 23.54 -7.26
N THR A 248 -25.35 24.03 -6.95
CA THR A 248 -25.05 25.45 -6.91
C THR A 248 -24.32 25.80 -8.21
N PRO A 249 -24.98 26.48 -9.18
CA PRO A 249 -24.39 26.83 -10.47
C PRO A 249 -23.23 27.83 -10.34
#